data_AF-N9MLW6-F1
#
_entry.id   AF-N9MLW6-F1
#
_cell.length_a   1.000
_cell.length_b   1.000
_cell.length_c   1.000
_cell.angle_alpha   90.00
_cell.angle_beta   90.00
_cell.angle_gamma   90.00
#
_symmetry.space_group_name_H-M   'P 1'
#
loop_
_entity.id
_entity.type
_entity.pdbx_description
1 polymer ?
#
loop_
_entity_poly.entity_id
_entity_poly.type
_entity_poly.pdbx_seq_one_letter_code
_entity_poly.pdbx_strand_id
1 'polypeptide(L)'
;MAKSLSMQDDAIESVRDVKRQQFELGIPEQNLARHAYHRIQISDDKSCSIVLETKVLGDSPYVDGVKDIICAVGNNHLEKRLYDVMELIDNHWI
;
A
#
# COMPACT_ATOMS: atom_id res chain seq x y z
N MET A 1 9.92 0.78 3.92
CA MET A 1 8.97 0.62 5.05
C MET A 1 9.71 0.57 6.39
N ALA A 2 10.61 -0.39 6.63
CA ALA A 2 11.35 -0.53 7.90
C ALA A 2 12.09 0.75 8.33
N LYS A 3 12.88 1.36 7.45
CA LYS A 3 13.58 2.63 7.76
C LYS A 3 12.66 3.77 8.17
N SER A 4 11.47 3.88 7.58
CA SER A 4 10.47 4.91 7.94
C SER A 4 9.90 4.69 9.34
N LEU A 5 10.00 3.46 9.86
CA LEU A 5 9.63 3.07 11.22
C LEU A 5 10.85 2.95 12.15
N SER A 6 12.04 3.38 11.70
CA SER A 6 13.31 3.22 12.43
C SER A 6 13.64 1.76 12.80
N MET A 7 13.18 0.81 11.99
CA MET A 7 13.43 -0.62 12.15
C MET A 7 14.49 -1.11 11.16
N GLN A 8 15.13 -2.23 11.51
CA GLN A 8 15.99 -2.97 10.58
C GLN A 8 15.13 -3.78 9.60
N ASP A 9 15.64 -4.01 8.39
CA ASP A 9 14.88 -4.72 7.35
C ASP A 9 14.62 -6.20 7.70
N ASP A 10 15.48 -6.80 8.54
CA ASP A 10 15.32 -8.18 9.05
C ASP A 10 14.19 -8.33 10.07
N ALA A 11 13.67 -7.23 10.59
CA ALA A 11 12.47 -7.23 11.44
C ALA A 11 11.17 -7.37 10.64
N ILE A 12 11.21 -7.32 9.30
CA ILE A 12 10.05 -7.52 8.44
C ILE A 12 9.84 -9.02 8.20
N GLU A 13 8.69 -9.54 8.61
CA GLU A 13 8.27 -10.89 8.23
C GLU A 13 7.72 -10.91 6.80
N SER A 14 8.39 -11.63 5.89
CA SER A 14 7.84 -11.95 4.57
C SER A 14 7.07 -13.26 4.61
N VAL A 15 5.74 -13.19 4.73
CA VAL A 15 4.89 -14.38 4.74
C VAL A 15 4.72 -14.91 3.32
N ARG A 16 5.29 -16.10 3.06
CA ARG A 16 5.19 -16.80 1.76
C ARG A 16 4.37 -18.09 1.83
N ASP A 17 4.04 -18.56 3.03
CA ASP A 17 3.16 -19.72 3.22
C ASP A 17 1.74 -19.37 2.77
N VAL A 18 1.25 -20.09 1.76
CA VAL A 18 -0.06 -19.87 1.14
C VAL A 18 -1.21 -20.09 2.13
N LYS A 19 -1.10 -21.08 3.03
CA LYS A 19 -2.13 -21.33 4.04
C LYS A 19 -2.16 -20.19 5.06
N ARG A 20 -1.01 -19.68 5.48
CA ARG A 20 -0.95 -18.50 6.36
C ARG A 20 -1.54 -17.27 5.66
N GLN A 21 -1.18 -17.02 4.41
CA GLN A 21 -1.77 -15.92 3.63
C GLN A 21 -3.30 -16.03 3.55
N GLN A 22 -3.83 -17.23 3.31
CA GLN A 22 -5.26 -17.44 3.18
C GLN A 22 -6.00 -17.33 4.53
N PHE A 23 -5.55 -18.08 5.54
CA PHE A 23 -6.30 -18.27 6.78
C PHE A 23 -5.93 -17.27 7.89
N GLU A 24 -4.67 -16.82 7.96
CA GLU A 24 -4.24 -15.84 8.98
C GLU A 24 -4.36 -14.40 8.48
N LEU A 25 -4.04 -14.15 7.21
CA LEU A 25 -4.06 -12.80 6.61
C LEU A 25 -5.35 -12.49 5.85
N GLY A 26 -6.22 -13.50 5.68
CA GLY A 26 -7.52 -13.35 5.03
C GLY A 26 -7.38 -12.94 3.57
N ILE A 27 -6.42 -13.51 2.84
CA ILE A 27 -6.27 -13.31 1.39
C ILE A 27 -7.16 -14.33 0.66
N PRO A 28 -8.12 -13.89 -0.18
CA PRO A 28 -8.96 -14.80 -0.95
C PRO A 28 -8.13 -15.70 -1.87
N GLU A 29 -8.57 -16.95 -2.06
CA GLU A 29 -7.85 -17.95 -2.87
C GLU A 29 -7.54 -17.43 -4.28
N GLN A 30 -8.53 -16.82 -4.93
CA GLN A 30 -8.41 -16.21 -6.26
C GLN A 30 -7.36 -15.08 -6.36
N ASN A 31 -6.92 -14.51 -5.23
CA ASN A 31 -5.96 -13.41 -5.17
C ASN A 31 -4.60 -13.83 -4.61
N LEU A 32 -4.40 -15.10 -4.23
CA LEU A 32 -3.14 -15.58 -3.67
C LEU A 32 -1.96 -15.33 -4.61
N ALA A 33 -2.16 -15.48 -5.91
CA ALA A 33 -1.12 -15.22 -6.91
C ALA A 33 -0.83 -13.72 -7.14
N ARG A 34 -1.81 -12.84 -6.86
CA ARG A 34 -1.74 -11.41 -7.16
C ARG A 34 -2.45 -10.60 -6.07
N HIS A 35 -1.70 -10.30 -5.02
CA HIS A 35 -2.08 -9.40 -3.96
C HIS A 35 -0.85 -8.66 -3.42
N ALA A 36 -1.09 -7.55 -2.73
CA ALA A 36 -0.12 -6.93 -1.84
C ALA A 36 -0.80 -6.68 -0.49
N TYR A 37 -0.18 -7.17 0.56
CA TYR A 37 -0.67 -7.03 1.91
C TYR A 37 0.45 -6.55 2.83
N HIS A 38 0.17 -5.52 3.61
CA HIS A 38 1.08 -5.06 4.65
C HIS A 38 0.31 -4.88 5.95
N ARG A 39 0.89 -5.37 7.05
CA ARG A 39 0.42 -5.13 8.41
C ARG A 39 1.55 -4.49 9.21
N ILE A 40 1.25 -3.39 9.89
CA ILE A 40 2.12 -2.80 10.90
C ILE A 40 1.38 -2.90 12.23
N GLN A 41 1.98 -3.57 13.21
CA GLN A 41 1.47 -3.64 14.56
C GLN A 41 2.41 -2.88 15.50
N ILE A 42 1.84 -1.95 16.26
CA ILE A 42 2.54 -1.17 17.29
C ILE A 42 1.87 -1.50 18.62
N SER A 43 2.63 -1.88 19.63
CA SER A 43 2.09 -2.24 20.94
C SER A 43 3.05 -1.85 22.07
N ASP A 44 2.49 -1.65 23.27
CA ASP A 44 3.25 -1.50 24.52
C ASP A 44 3.41 -2.83 25.28
N ASP A 45 3.06 -3.95 24.63
CA ASP A 45 3.02 -5.31 25.17
C ASP A 45 2.16 -5.46 26.44
N LYS A 46 1.25 -4.52 26.70
CA LYS A 46 0.39 -4.49 27.88
C LYS A 46 -1.07 -4.28 27.48
N SER A 47 -1.50 -3.04 27.37
CA SER A 47 -2.91 -2.69 27.27
C SER A 47 -3.27 -2.01 25.95
N CYS A 48 -2.27 -1.63 25.15
CA CYS A 48 -2.51 -0.89 23.92
C CYS A 48 -1.85 -1.59 22.72
N SER A 49 -2.63 -1.71 21.65
CA SER A 49 -2.13 -2.08 20.34
C SER A 49 -2.86 -1.31 19.25
N ILE A 50 -2.09 -0.88 18.25
CA ILE A 50 -2.56 -0.28 17.01
C ILE A 50 -2.12 -1.19 15.89
N VAL A 51 -3.05 -1.54 15.01
CA VAL A 51 -2.78 -2.31 13.79
C VAL A 51 -3.20 -1.49 12.59
N LEU A 52 -2.27 -1.30 11.65
CA LEU A 52 -2.52 -0.68 10.36
C LEU A 52 -2.39 -1.75 9.28
N GLU A 53 -3.44 -1.96 8.51
CA GLU A 53 -3.47 -2.92 7.41
C GLU A 53 -3.73 -2.22 6.09
N THR A 54 -2.98 -2.62 5.07
CA THR A 54 -3.28 -2.29 3.67
C THR A 54 -3.42 -3.59 2.90
N LYS A 55 -4.54 -3.73 2.19
CA LYS A 55 -4.87 -4.92 1.42
C LYS A 55 -5.24 -4.50 0.00
N VAL A 56 -4.42 -4.91 -0.94
CA VAL A 56 -4.58 -4.64 -2.37
C VAL A 56 -4.78 -5.98 -3.06
N LEU A 57 -5.95 -6.18 -3.66
CA LEU A 57 -6.38 -7.44 -4.25
C LEU A 57 -6.66 -7.30 -5.75
N GLY A 58 -6.48 -8.40 -6.47
CA GLY A 58 -6.93 -8.52 -7.86
C GLY A 58 -5.96 -7.95 -8.88
N ASP A 59 -6.44 -7.86 -10.11
CA ASP A 59 -5.59 -7.66 -11.29
C ASP A 59 -5.41 -6.20 -11.69
N SER A 60 -6.19 -5.29 -11.12
CA SER A 60 -6.27 -3.90 -11.55
C SER A 60 -6.38 -2.86 -10.41
N PRO A 61 -5.73 -3.05 -9.26
CA PRO A 61 -5.90 -2.15 -8.12
C PRO A 61 -5.40 -0.71 -8.36
N TYR A 62 -4.54 -0.52 -9.36
CA TYR A 62 -3.94 0.78 -9.68
C TYR A 62 -4.60 1.49 -10.86
N VAL A 63 -5.57 0.85 -11.54
CA VAL A 63 -6.15 1.38 -12.78
C VAL A 63 -6.87 2.71 -12.53
N ASP A 64 -7.67 2.79 -11.47
CA ASP A 64 -8.40 4.01 -11.14
C ASP A 64 -7.45 5.16 -10.78
N GLY A 65 -6.42 4.89 -9.95
CA GLY A 65 -5.42 5.91 -9.62
C GLY A 65 -4.63 6.43 -10.84
N VAL A 66 -4.29 5.55 -11.79
CA VAL A 66 -3.65 5.97 -13.05
C VAL A 66 -4.59 6.81 -13.90
N LYS A 67 -5.88 6.45 -13.96
CA LYS A 67 -6.90 7.24 -14.65
C LYS A 67 -7.02 8.63 -14.03
N ASP A 68 -7.05 8.73 -12.71
CA ASP A 68 -7.16 10.00 -12.00
C ASP A 68 -5.93 10.89 -12.26
N ILE A 69 -4.72 10.30 -12.27
CA ILE A 69 -3.49 11.01 -12.67
C ILE A 69 -3.60 11.55 -14.10
N ILE A 70 -4.07 10.75 -15.06
CA ILE A 70 -4.23 11.19 -16.46
C ILE A 70 -5.24 12.35 -16.54
N CYS A 71 -6.35 12.27 -15.80
CA CYS A 71 -7.35 13.33 -15.73
C CYS A 71 -6.78 14.61 -15.09
N ALA A 72 -6.03 14.49 -13.99
CA ALA A 72 -5.36 15.61 -13.35
C ALA A 72 -4.36 16.31 -14.28
N VAL A 73 -3.57 15.53 -15.03
CA VAL A 73 -2.61 16.04 -16.02
C VAL A 73 -3.32 16.76 -17.17
N GLY A 74 -4.48 16.24 -17.62
CA GLY A 74 -5.26 16.85 -18.70
C GLY A 74 -6.01 18.13 -18.30
N ASN A 75 -6.38 18.26 -17.03
CA ASN A 75 -7.22 19.37 -16.54
C ASN A 75 -6.41 20.55 -15.96
N ASN A 76 -5.12 20.36 -15.68
CA ASN A 76 -4.28 21.38 -15.06
C ASN A 76 -3.20 21.90 -16.02
N HIS A 77 -2.80 23.16 -15.84
CA HIS A 77 -1.65 23.73 -16.56
C HIS A 77 -0.36 23.31 -15.85
N LEU A 78 0.35 22.35 -16.43
CA LEU A 78 1.60 21.82 -15.90
C LEU A 78 2.82 22.44 -16.57
N GLU A 79 3.88 22.59 -15.80
CA GLU A 79 5.21 22.91 -16.31
C GLU A 79 5.83 21.67 -16.98
N LYS A 80 6.79 21.89 -17.89
CA LYS A 80 7.50 20.80 -18.56
C LYS A 80 8.59 20.22 -17.66
N ARG A 81 8.20 19.46 -16.64
CA ARG A 81 9.09 18.76 -15.71
C ARG A 81 8.52 17.42 -15.25
N LEU A 82 9.32 16.68 -14.48
CA LEU A 82 8.84 15.50 -13.79
C LEU A 82 8.03 15.91 -12.56
N TYR A 83 6.95 15.17 -12.33
CA TYR A 83 6.07 15.33 -11.17
C TYR A 83 6.13 14.06 -10.34
N ASP A 84 6.20 14.24 -9.02
CA ASP A 84 5.96 13.16 -8.07
C ASP A 84 4.44 13.01 -7.86
N VAL A 85 3.95 11.78 -7.70
CA VAL A 85 2.52 11.55 -7.43
C VAL A 85 2.05 12.26 -6.15
N MET A 86 2.95 12.41 -5.16
CA MET A 86 2.66 13.14 -3.94
C MET A 86 2.37 14.62 -4.20
N GLU A 87 3.00 15.23 -5.21
CA GLU A 87 2.72 16.61 -5.59
C GLU A 87 1.28 16.77 -6.12
N LEU A 88 0.78 15.77 -6.86
CA LEU A 88 -0.60 15.78 -7.35
C LEU A 88 -1.61 15.66 -6.19
N ILE A 89 -1.27 14.87 -5.16
CA ILE A 89 -2.07 14.72 -3.93
C ILE A 89 -2.04 16.02 -3.12
N ASP A 90 -0.86 16.60 -2.89
CA ASP A 90 -0.69 17.84 -2.12
C ASP A 90 -1.41 19.02 -2.77
N ASN A 91 -1.45 19.04 -4.11
CA ASN A 91 -2.22 20.03 -4.89
C ASN A 91 -3.72 19.71 -4.98
N HIS A 92 -4.19 18.62 -4.36
CA HIS A 92 -5.59 18.17 -4.33
C HIS A 92 -6.16 17.93 -5.74
N TRP A 93 -5.34 17.42 -6.65
CA TRP A 93 -5.76 17.07 -8.02
C TRP A 93 -6.20 15.62 -8.15
N ILE A 94 -5.71 14.76 -7.25
CA ILE A 94 -6.11 13.35 -7.08
C ILE A 94 -6.28 13.04 -5.59
#